data_AF-A0A4R7K4D5-F1
#
_entry.id   AF-A0A4R7K4D5-F1
#
_cell.length_a   1.000
_cell.length_b   1.000
_cell.length_c   1.000
_cell.angle_alpha   90.00
_cell.angle_beta   90.00
_cell.angle_gamma   90.00
#
_symmetry.space_group_name_H-M   'P 1'
#
loop_
_entity.id
_entity.type
_entity.pdbx_description
1 polymer ?
#
loop_
_entity_poly.entity_id
_entity_poly.type
_entity_poly.pdbx_seq_one_letter_code
_entity_poly.pdbx_strand_id
1 'polypeptide(L)'
;MYIRQECFLSFEEIIKFQKETKLQMVLAQLDFSILVCKLSKPSHKRGPKGHEILPLLNSLIAMQIEKIKTIHGLVQRLNSDPIFRYNCGFDILKPAPSESTFSRFLDKLSSSVELEEEFKILVLKAKSLGIIDGTEVAIVEQS
;
A
#
# COMPACT_ATOMS: atom_id res chain seq x y z
N MET A 1 27.02 -2.34 32.67
CA MET A 1 27.18 -1.07 31.93
C MET A 1 26.80 -1.34 30.48
N TYR A 2 25.61 -0.93 30.04
CA TYR A 2 25.22 -1.04 28.63
C TYR A 2 25.71 0.21 27.91
N ILE A 3 26.82 0.08 27.17
CA ILE A 3 27.28 1.14 26.28
C ILE A 3 26.30 1.17 25.11
N ARG A 4 25.42 2.18 25.09
CA ARG A 4 24.60 2.47 23.91
C ARG A 4 25.44 3.34 22.99
N GLN A 5 25.99 2.73 21.94
CA GLN A 5 26.59 3.47 20.85
C GLN A 5 25.48 4.30 20.18
N GLU A 6 25.67 5.61 20.08
CA GLU A 6 24.77 6.43 19.26
C GLU A 6 24.89 5.98 17.80
N CYS A 7 23.76 5.65 17.18
CA CYS A 7 23.74 5.34 15.76
C CYS A 7 24.14 6.60 14.98
N PHE A 8 25.31 6.56 14.35
CA PHE A 8 25.83 7.66 13.53
C PHE A 8 25.03 7.90 12.25
N LEU A 9 24.19 6.93 11.87
CA LEU A 9 23.34 6.94 10.67
C LEU A 9 21.87 6.88 11.07
N SER A 10 21.06 7.70 10.41
CA SER A 10 19.61 7.61 10.43
C SER A 10 19.12 6.35 9.71
N PHE A 11 17.88 5.95 10.00
CA PHE A 11 17.25 4.81 9.34
C PHE A 11 17.24 4.95 7.81
N GLU A 12 16.93 6.15 7.31
CA GLU A 12 16.90 6.42 5.86
C GLU A 12 18.27 6.26 5.21
N GLU A 13 19.33 6.71 5.87
CA GLU A 13 20.70 6.55 5.37
C GLU A 13 21.09 5.08 5.28
N ILE A 14 20.73 4.27 6.28
CA ILE A 14 20.99 2.83 6.27
C ILE A 14 20.27 2.17 5.09
N ILE A 15 19.00 2.53 4.84
CA ILE A 15 18.22 1.98 3.72
C ILE A 15 18.82 2.33 2.36
N LYS A 16 19.37 3.55 2.19
CA LYS A 16 20.01 3.97 0.92
C LYS A 16 21.19 3.08 0.50
N PHE A 17 21.88 2.45 1.44
CA PHE A 17 22.99 1.54 1.14
C PHE A 17 22.55 0.10 0.86
N GLN A 18 21.27 -0.22 1.05
CA GLN A 18 20.73 -1.54 0.74
C GLN A 18 20.38 -1.65 -0.75
N LYS A 19 20.43 -2.88 -1.27
CA LYS A 19 19.96 -3.16 -2.62
C LYS A 19 18.46 -2.94 -2.70
N GLU A 20 18.00 -2.33 -3.80
CA GLU A 20 16.56 -2.17 -4.05
C GLU A 20 15.84 -3.51 -4.03
N THR A 21 14.71 -3.53 -3.34
CA THR A 21 13.84 -4.70 -3.26
C THR A 21 12.93 -4.77 -4.47
N LYS A 22 12.48 -5.98 -4.83
CA LYS A 22 11.46 -6.17 -5.87
C LYS A 22 10.22 -5.32 -5.61
N LEU A 23 9.83 -5.17 -4.33
CA LEU A 23 8.71 -4.34 -3.93
C LEU A 23 8.93 -2.86 -4.30
N GLN A 24 10.06 -2.28 -3.93
CA GLN A 24 10.41 -0.89 -4.27
C GLN A 24 10.42 -0.68 -5.77
N MET A 25 11.02 -1.59 -6.53
CA MET A 25 11.05 -1.51 -8.00
C MET A 25 9.64 -1.48 -8.61
N VAL A 26 8.71 -2.29 -8.08
CA VAL A 26 7.32 -2.31 -8.55
C VAL A 26 6.59 -1.03 -8.15
N LEU A 27 6.68 -0.63 -6.89
CA LEU A 27 6.01 0.58 -6.39
C LEU A 27 6.48 1.85 -7.11
N ALA A 28 7.77 1.93 -7.48
CA ALA A 28 8.32 3.06 -8.21
C ALA A 28 7.74 3.24 -9.63
N GLN A 29 7.16 2.18 -10.22
CA GLN A 29 6.55 2.24 -11.55
C GLN A 29 5.06 2.57 -11.52
N LEU A 30 4.45 2.62 -10.33
CA LEU A 30 3.02 2.80 -10.15
C LEU A 30 2.73 4.24 -9.76
N ASP A 31 2.05 4.97 -10.64
CA ASP A 31 1.53 6.31 -10.33
C ASP A 31 0.09 6.21 -9.83
N PHE A 32 -0.10 6.52 -8.54
CA PHE A 32 -1.41 6.54 -7.88
C PHE A 32 -1.93 7.95 -7.62
N SER A 33 -1.30 8.99 -8.17
CA SER A 33 -1.64 10.39 -7.88
C SER A 33 -3.13 10.69 -8.11
N ILE A 34 -3.69 10.15 -9.21
CA ILE A 34 -5.11 10.30 -9.56
C ILE A 34 -6.01 9.61 -8.52
N LEU A 35 -5.67 8.39 -8.11
CA LEU A 35 -6.44 7.62 -7.12
C LEU A 35 -6.38 8.27 -5.74
N VAL A 36 -5.19 8.72 -5.32
CA VAL A 36 -5.02 9.41 -4.03
C VAL A 36 -5.84 10.69 -4.01
N CYS A 37 -5.81 11.48 -5.09
CA CYS A 37 -6.60 12.71 -5.21
C CYS A 37 -8.11 12.41 -5.07
N LYS A 38 -8.62 11.42 -5.80
CA LYS A 38 -10.04 11.01 -5.76
C LYS A 38 -10.46 10.44 -4.40
N LEU A 39 -9.60 9.65 -3.76
CA LEU A 39 -9.88 9.05 -2.44
C LEU A 39 -9.69 10.05 -1.30
N SER A 40 -8.93 11.13 -1.52
CA SER A 40 -8.75 12.22 -0.55
C SER A 40 -10.00 13.09 -0.47
N LYS A 41 -11.00 12.63 0.29
CA LYS A 41 -12.07 13.52 0.75
C LYS A 41 -11.50 14.52 1.76
N PRO A 42 -12.00 15.77 1.80
CA PRO A 42 -11.53 16.74 2.79
C PRO A 42 -11.75 16.16 4.20
N SER A 43 -10.66 16.01 4.95
CA SER A 43 -10.72 15.62 6.35
C SER A 43 -11.68 16.54 7.09
N HIS A 44 -12.60 15.99 7.86
CA HIS A 44 -13.40 16.80 8.78
C HIS A 44 -12.46 17.64 9.66
N LYS A 45 -12.74 18.94 9.81
CA LYS A 45 -11.89 19.90 10.54
C LYS A 45 -11.66 19.54 12.02
N ARG A 46 -12.39 18.55 12.54
CA ARG A 46 -12.36 18.09 13.93
C ARG A 46 -12.22 16.57 13.95
N GLY A 47 -11.05 16.08 14.33
CA GLY A 47 -10.74 14.66 14.46
C GLY A 47 -9.22 14.40 14.35
N PRO A 48 -8.71 13.27 14.86
CA PRO A 48 -7.34 12.85 14.61
C PRO A 48 -7.09 12.74 13.10
N LYS A 49 -5.92 13.22 12.63
CA LYS A 49 -5.51 12.97 11.25
C LYS A 49 -5.38 11.45 11.06
N GLY A 50 -6.17 10.90 10.14
CA GLY A 50 -6.12 9.48 9.80
C GLY A 50 -4.78 9.09 9.17
N HIS A 51 -4.61 7.80 8.86
CA HIS A 51 -3.47 7.34 8.08
C HIS A 51 -3.52 7.89 6.66
N GLU A 52 -2.35 8.20 6.12
CA GLU A 52 -2.16 8.62 4.73
C GLU A 52 -2.67 7.53 3.76
N ILE A 53 -3.36 7.95 2.70
CA ILE A 53 -4.01 7.04 1.75
C ILE A 53 -2.98 6.26 0.92
N LEU A 54 -1.91 6.95 0.48
CA LEU A 54 -0.90 6.34 -0.38
C LEU A 54 -0.17 5.17 0.31
N PRO A 55 0.28 5.29 1.58
CA PRO A 55 0.86 4.14 2.30
C PRO A 55 -0.10 2.97 2.53
N LEU A 56 -1.39 3.25 2.75
CA LEU A 56 -2.42 2.20 2.83
C LEU A 56 -2.57 1.46 1.50
N LEU A 57 -2.56 2.18 0.37
CA LEU A 57 -2.62 1.58 -0.95
C LEU A 57 -1.36 0.75 -1.26
N ASN A 58 -0.18 1.33 -1.03
CA ASN A 58 1.10 0.65 -1.23
C ASN A 58 1.23 -0.62 -0.41
N SER A 59 0.73 -0.64 0.83
CA SER A 59 0.76 -1.85 1.66
C SER A 59 -0.19 -2.94 1.19
N LEU A 60 -1.35 -2.60 0.60
CA LEU A 60 -2.21 -3.58 -0.06
C LEU A 60 -1.57 -4.16 -1.32
N ILE A 61 -0.82 -3.35 -2.08
CA ILE A 61 -0.07 -3.82 -3.25
C ILE A 61 1.09 -4.72 -2.80
N ALA A 62 1.82 -4.30 -1.76
CA ALA A 62 2.89 -5.07 -1.15
C ALA A 62 2.38 -6.43 -0.66
N MET A 63 1.19 -6.46 -0.06
CA MET A 63 0.50 -7.69 0.34
C MET A 63 0.34 -8.66 -0.84
N GLN A 64 -0.05 -8.18 -2.02
CA GLN A 64 -0.18 -9.01 -3.22
C GLN A 64 1.17 -9.47 -3.78
N ILE A 65 2.17 -8.57 -3.83
CA ILE A 65 3.51 -8.88 -4.36
C ILE A 65 4.22 -9.93 -3.50
N GLU A 66 4.11 -9.81 -2.18
CA GLU A 66 4.72 -10.73 -1.21
C GLU A 66 3.82 -11.93 -0.86
N LYS A 67 2.64 -12.03 -1.50
CA LYS A 67 1.67 -13.12 -1.32
C LYS A 67 1.23 -13.33 0.14
N ILE A 68 1.09 -12.24 0.88
CA ILE A 68 0.55 -12.24 2.23
C ILE A 68 -0.95 -12.51 2.14
N LYS A 69 -1.41 -13.59 2.78
CA LYS A 69 -2.77 -14.12 2.56
C LYS A 69 -3.87 -13.34 3.28
N THR A 70 -3.56 -12.69 4.40
CA THR A 70 -4.58 -12.07 5.27
C THR A 70 -4.19 -10.66 5.70
N ILE A 71 -5.19 -9.82 5.95
CA ILE A 71 -4.98 -8.46 6.49
C ILE A 71 -4.29 -8.51 7.86
N HIS A 72 -4.63 -9.50 8.69
CA HIS A 72 -3.92 -9.76 9.94
C HIS A 72 -2.42 -9.98 9.69
N GLY A 73 -2.06 -10.83 8.72
CA GLY A 73 -0.67 -11.07 8.34
C GLY A 73 0.03 -9.81 7.84
N LEU A 74 -0.67 -8.95 7.10
CA LEU A 74 -0.13 -7.65 6.67
C LEU A 74 0.17 -6.74 7.86
N VAL A 75 -0.78 -6.60 8.80
CA VAL A 75 -0.60 -5.79 10.00
C VAL A 75 0.52 -6.34 10.88
N GLN A 76 0.61 -7.66 11.05
CA GLN A 76 1.73 -8.29 11.75
C GLN A 76 3.06 -8.00 11.07
N ARG A 77 3.12 -8.07 9.73
CA ARG A 77 4.34 -7.76 8.98
C ARG A 77 4.75 -6.29 9.11
N LEU A 78 3.80 -5.36 9.01
CA LEU A 78 4.05 -3.94 9.22
C LEU A 78 4.57 -3.61 10.62
N ASN A 79 4.15 -4.37 11.63
CA ASN A 79 4.63 -4.19 13.01
C ASN A 79 6.01 -4.83 13.25
N SER A 80 6.31 -5.94 12.58
CA SER A 80 7.55 -6.71 12.82
C SER A 80 8.72 -6.30 11.91
N ASP A 81 8.44 -5.76 10.73
CA ASP A 81 9.45 -5.38 9.73
C ASP A 81 9.41 -3.87 9.42
N PRO A 82 10.29 -3.08 10.06
CA PRO A 82 10.40 -1.64 9.81
C PRO A 82 10.78 -1.29 8.36
N ILE A 83 11.52 -2.17 7.66
CA ILE A 83 11.95 -1.95 6.27
C ILE A 83 10.75 -2.10 5.36
N PHE A 84 9.98 -3.18 5.51
CA PHE A 84 8.72 -3.38 4.77
C PHE A 84 7.77 -2.21 5.00
N ARG A 85 7.64 -1.76 6.24
CA ARG A 85 6.81 -0.62 6.62
C ARG A 85 7.27 0.69 5.97
N TYR A 86 8.57 0.95 5.96
CA TYR A 86 9.15 2.12 5.30
C TYR A 86 8.96 2.07 3.79
N ASN A 87 9.13 0.90 3.17
CA ASN A 87 8.92 0.70 1.73
C ASN A 87 7.47 0.94 1.31
N CYS A 88 6.51 0.64 2.20
CA CYS A 88 5.11 1.01 1.96
C CYS A 88 4.87 2.53 2.06
N GLY A 89 5.80 3.31 2.62
CA GLY A 89 5.69 4.76 2.81
C GLY A 89 5.14 5.18 4.16
N PHE A 90 5.09 4.28 5.15
CA PHE A 90 4.69 4.65 6.50
C PHE A 90 5.87 5.25 7.28
N ASP A 91 5.56 6.27 8.08
CA ASP A 91 6.45 6.77 9.12
C ASP A 91 6.71 5.67 10.16
N ILE A 92 7.98 5.26 10.29
CA ILE A 92 8.42 4.19 11.20
C ILE A 92 8.27 4.57 12.68
N LEU A 93 8.19 5.86 13.01
CA LEU A 93 8.07 6.35 14.39
C LEU A 93 6.63 6.34 14.90
N LYS A 94 5.65 6.30 14.00
CA LYS A 94 4.22 6.23 14.34
C LYS A 94 3.80 4.78 14.60
N PRO A 95 2.62 4.51 15.19
CA PRO A 95 2.06 3.16 15.19
C PRO A 95 1.65 2.72 13.78
N ALA A 96 1.79 1.43 13.48
CA ALA A 96 1.30 0.85 12.23
C ALA A 96 -0.24 0.89 12.19
N PRO A 97 -0.86 0.95 11.00
CA PRO A 97 -2.31 0.89 10.87
C PRO A 97 -2.87 -0.42 11.43
N SER A 98 -4.06 -0.34 12.05
CA SER A 98 -4.79 -1.50 12.56
C SER A 98 -5.51 -2.27 11.44
N GLU A 99 -5.91 -3.51 11.72
CA GLU A 99 -6.77 -4.29 10.82
C GLU A 99 -8.07 -3.55 10.48
N SER A 100 -8.69 -2.93 11.48
CA SER A 100 -9.91 -2.11 11.29
C SER A 100 -9.68 -0.89 10.40
N THR A 101 -8.46 -0.34 10.38
CA THR A 101 -8.10 0.74 9.45
C THR A 101 -8.08 0.21 8.02
N PHE A 102 -7.49 -0.97 7.79
CA PHE A 102 -7.48 -1.62 6.48
C PHE A 102 -8.88 -2.04 6.03
N SER A 103 -9.70 -2.63 6.89
CA SER A 103 -11.08 -2.99 6.55
C SER A 103 -11.88 -1.76 6.10
N ARG A 104 -11.86 -0.68 6.89
CA ARG A 104 -12.54 0.58 6.51
C ARG A 104 -12.00 1.17 5.21
N PHE A 105 -10.70 1.04 4.96
CA PHE A 105 -10.08 1.51 3.74
C PHE A 105 -10.52 0.69 2.53
N LEU A 106 -10.57 -0.64 2.65
CA LEU A 106 -11.09 -1.54 1.63
C LEU A 106 -12.57 -1.30 1.35
N ASP A 107 -13.41 -1.12 2.37
CA ASP A 107 -14.82 -0.80 2.20
C ASP A 107 -15.00 0.50 1.40
N LYS A 108 -14.20 1.51 1.72
CA LYS A 108 -14.16 2.78 1.00
C LYS A 108 -13.70 2.62 -0.44
N LEU A 109 -12.71 1.75 -0.67
CA LEU A 109 -12.17 1.45 -1.99
C LEU A 109 -13.21 0.74 -2.86
N SER A 110 -13.87 -0.29 -2.34
CA SER A 110 -14.93 -1.05 -3.01
C SER A 110 -16.19 -0.21 -3.28
N SER A 111 -16.48 0.77 -2.41
CA SER A 111 -17.62 1.67 -2.59
C SER A 111 -17.32 2.86 -3.52
N SER A 112 -16.09 3.01 -4.00
CA SER A 112 -15.71 4.12 -4.89
C SER A 112 -15.95 3.76 -6.35
N VAL A 113 -16.97 4.36 -6.95
CA VAL A 113 -17.34 4.18 -8.36
C VAL A 113 -16.18 4.61 -9.27
N GLU A 114 -15.43 5.61 -8.85
CA GLU A 114 -14.34 6.21 -9.61
C GLU A 114 -13.12 5.28 -9.75
N LEU A 115 -12.93 4.34 -8.80
CA LEU A 115 -11.88 3.33 -8.89
C LEU A 115 -12.23 2.26 -9.92
N GLU A 116 -13.51 1.89 -10.00
CA GLU A 116 -14.00 0.91 -10.96
C GLU A 116 -13.74 1.38 -12.39
N GLU A 117 -13.95 2.66 -12.67
CA GLU A 117 -13.65 3.29 -13.97
C GLU A 117 -12.15 3.28 -14.29
N GLU A 118 -11.29 3.64 -13.34
CA GLU A 118 -9.83 3.61 -13.51
C GLU A 118 -9.32 2.18 -13.73
N PHE A 119 -9.85 1.21 -12.99
CA PHE A 119 -9.54 -0.20 -13.19
C PHE A 119 -9.94 -0.67 -14.59
N LYS A 120 -11.14 -0.28 -15.07
CA LYS A 120 -11.58 -0.59 -16.44
C LYS A 120 -10.63 -0.01 -17.49
N ILE A 121 -10.22 1.25 -17.35
CA ILE A 121 -9.25 1.89 -18.25
C ILE A 121 -7.93 1.12 -18.26
N LEU A 122 -7.43 0.74 -17.07
CA LEU A 122 -6.18 0.01 -16.92
C LEU A 122 -6.24 -1.39 -17.55
N VAL A 123 -7.35 -2.11 -17.38
CA VAL A 123 -7.60 -3.40 -18.03
C VAL A 123 -7.68 -3.25 -19.55
N LEU A 124 -8.38 -2.23 -20.06
CA LEU A 124 -8.45 -1.95 -21.51
C LEU A 124 -7.07 -1.64 -22.10
N LYS A 125 -6.24 -0.88 -21.37
CA LYS A 125 -4.85 -0.60 -21.77
C LYS A 125 -3.98 -1.86 -21.75
N ALA A 126 -4.15 -2.72 -20.76
CA ALA A 126 -3.42 -3.99 -20.71
C ALA A 126 -3.82 -4.94 -21.84
N LYS A 127 -5.12 -4.94 -22.23
CA LYS A 127 -5.61 -5.65 -23.42
C LYS A 127 -5.02 -5.09 -24.72
N SER A 128 -4.99 -3.76 -24.88
CA SER A 128 -4.43 -3.15 -26.10
C SER A 128 -2.92 -3.37 -26.24
N LEU A 129 -2.21 -3.50 -25.11
CA LEU A 129 -0.79 -3.87 -25.08
C LEU A 129 -0.54 -5.37 -25.26
N GLY A 130 -1.58 -6.20 -25.39
CA GLY A 130 -1.46 -7.66 -25.53
C GLY A 130 -0.93 -8.36 -24.28
N ILE A 131 -0.97 -7.69 -23.12
CA ILE A 131 -0.53 -8.25 -21.83
C ILE A 131 -1.59 -9.21 -21.28
N ILE A 132 -2.87 -8.94 -21.58
CA ILE A 132 -4.01 -9.74 -21.13
C ILE A 132 -4.85 -10.12 -22.35
N ASP A 133 -5.03 -11.42 -22.57
CA ASP A 133 -5.84 -11.98 -23.67
C ASP A 133 -7.37 -11.83 -23.41
N GLY A 134 -7.75 -11.72 -22.14
CA GLY A 134 -9.16 -11.54 -21.73
C GLY A 134 -10.00 -12.82 -21.77
N THR A 135 -9.36 -13.96 -22.02
CA THR A 135 -9.93 -15.31 -22.06
C THR A 135 -10.25 -15.90 -20.68
N GLU A 136 -9.57 -15.45 -19.62
CA GLU A 136 -9.86 -15.83 -18.23
C GLU A 136 -10.57 -14.70 -17.49
N VAL A 137 -11.90 -14.78 -17.42
CA VAL A 137 -12.69 -13.97 -16.48
C VAL A 137 -12.88 -14.80 -15.21
N ALA A 138 -12.12 -14.49 -14.17
CA ALA A 138 -12.44 -14.97 -12.84
C ALA A 138 -13.71 -14.24 -12.36
N ILE A 139 -14.87 -14.86 -12.58
CA ILE A 139 -16.12 -14.45 -11.95
C ILE A 139 -16.00 -14.85 -10.48
N VAL A 140 -15.80 -13.87 -9.59
CA VAL A 140 -16.09 -14.08 -8.17
C VAL A 140 -17.58 -13.83 -7.99
N GLU A 141 -18.36 -14.87 -8.27
CA GLU A 141 -19.73 -15.00 -7.79
C GLU A 141 -19.69 -15.50 -6.33
N GLN A 142 -20.78 -15.30 -5.59
CA GLN A 142 -21.09 -15.68 -4.19
C GLN A 142 -21.00 -14.51 -3.20
N SER A 143 -22.04 -14.12 -2.44
CA SER A 143 -23.47 -14.45 -2.34
C SER A 143 -24.18 -13.28 -1.66
#